data_AF-A0A7S2I811-F1
#
_entry.id   AF-A0A7S2I811-F1
#
_cell.length_a   1.000
_cell.length_b   1.000
_cell.length_c   1.000
_cell.angle_alpha   90.00
_cell.angle_beta   90.00
_cell.angle_gamma   90.00
#
_symmetry.space_group_name_H-M   'P 1'
#
loop_
_entity.id
_entity.type
_entity.pdbx_description
1 polymer ?
#
loop_
_entity_poly.entity_id
_entity_poly.type
_entity_poly.pdbx_seq_one_letter_code
_entity_poly.pdbx_strand_id
1 'polypeptide(L)'
;GKVAMAQFTLFLTILITIITTSTSTIPCAPPLSPISCFNLPLPGGGKISFNSDTGVLRIRPPSNDKKNDFPPVPSVGTKPSQETLRSIDVRDTGTIRGFGSFATRALDRHVFLGFYEGEVIRTREALENRISERRQQQQLQNPRDDNNNSDDTSMDYVMSLDGGVTFLDGYERAMDKSTFSPVHLNHEDGGKDECNCIRLLEDDRVAFFTSRCIDAGEELRFDYGRNFWVGKEDTKI
;
A
#
# COMPACT_ATOMS: atom_id res chain seq x y z
N GLY A 1 -14.30 25.18 12.88
CA GLY A 1 -12.98 25.21 13.54
C GLY A 1 -13.06 24.83 15.00
N LYS A 2 -13.39 25.77 15.89
CA LYS A 2 -13.31 25.57 17.35
C LYS A 2 -14.25 24.50 17.92
N VAL A 3 -15.46 24.35 17.36
CA VAL A 3 -16.45 23.35 17.83
C VAL A 3 -16.02 21.91 17.51
N ALA A 4 -15.44 21.68 16.33
CA ALA A 4 -14.97 20.35 15.92
C ALA A 4 -13.76 19.89 16.76
N MET A 5 -12.85 20.81 17.10
CA MET A 5 -11.72 20.55 18.01
C MET A 5 -12.21 20.12 19.40
N ALA A 6 -13.17 20.84 19.98
CA ALA A 6 -13.69 20.53 21.32
C ALA A 6 -14.38 19.15 21.38
N GLN A 7 -15.13 18.78 20.34
CA GLN A 7 -15.76 17.46 20.24
C GLN A 7 -14.73 16.33 20.12
N PHE A 8 -13.65 16.55 19.37
CA PHE A 8 -12.57 15.56 19.23
C PHE A 8 -11.82 15.34 20.54
N THR A 9 -11.47 16.42 21.27
CA THR A 9 -10.79 16.31 22.56
C THR A 9 -11.63 15.58 23.60
N LEU A 10 -12.94 15.87 23.67
CA LEU A 10 -13.86 15.17 24.56
C LEU A 10 -13.94 13.67 24.24
N PHE A 11 -14.03 13.31 22.96
CA PHE A 11 -14.08 11.92 22.52
C PHE A 11 -12.80 11.16 22.87
N LEU A 12 -11.63 11.76 22.65
CA LEU A 12 -10.35 11.16 22.98
C LEU A 12 -10.20 10.94 24.48
N THR A 13 -10.69 11.89 25.29
CA THR A 13 -10.66 11.79 26.76
C THR A 13 -11.53 10.63 27.24
N ILE A 14 -12.76 10.50 26.71
CA ILE A 14 -13.67 9.38 27.05
C ILE A 14 -13.03 8.04 26.68
N LEU A 15 -12.40 7.93 25.51
CA LEU A 15 -11.75 6.70 25.07
C LEU A 15 -10.58 6.32 26.00
N ILE A 16 -9.73 7.28 26.36
CA ILE A 16 -8.63 7.07 27.31
C ILE A 16 -9.16 6.67 28.69
N THR A 17 -10.24 7.29 29.16
CA THR A 17 -10.87 6.93 30.44
C THR A 17 -11.39 5.49 30.43
N ILE A 18 -12.07 5.06 29.36
CA ILE A 18 -12.58 3.67 29.24
C ILE A 18 -11.43 2.66 29.26
N ILE A 19 -10.30 2.96 28.61
CA ILE A 19 -9.13 2.07 28.59
C ILE A 19 -8.46 2.01 29.97
N THR A 20 -8.42 3.12 30.72
CA THR A 20 -7.66 3.22 31.97
C THR A 20 -8.42 2.78 33.23
N THR A 21 -9.76 2.78 33.25
CA THR A 21 -10.53 2.43 34.46
C THR A 21 -10.71 0.93 34.72
N SER A 22 -10.03 0.05 33.98
CA SER A 22 -10.25 -1.41 34.04
C SER A 22 -9.41 -2.16 35.10
N THR A 23 -8.80 -1.48 36.09
CA THR A 23 -7.90 -2.10 37.08
C THR A 23 -8.57 -2.53 38.40
N SER A 24 -9.90 -2.60 38.44
CA SER A 24 -10.62 -2.99 39.65
C SER A 24 -10.54 -4.50 39.89
N THR A 25 -10.08 -4.89 41.09
CA THR A 25 -10.00 -6.28 41.58
C THR A 25 -11.39 -6.90 41.71
N ILE A 26 -11.91 -7.44 40.59
CA ILE A 26 -13.17 -8.20 40.55
C ILE A 26 -12.85 -9.70 40.54
N PRO A 27 -13.56 -10.51 41.36
CA PRO A 27 -13.33 -11.95 41.48
C PRO A 27 -13.59 -12.70 40.15
N CYS A 28 -12.57 -13.43 39.70
CA CYS A 28 -12.59 -14.65 38.88
C CYS A 28 -13.78 -14.81 37.90
N ALA A 29 -14.03 -13.81 37.07
CA ALA A 29 -14.80 -14.02 35.85
C ALA A 29 -13.89 -14.74 34.84
N PRO A 30 -14.41 -15.69 34.04
CA PRO A 30 -13.63 -16.29 32.95
C PRO A 30 -13.06 -15.17 32.09
N PRO A 31 -11.80 -15.29 31.63
CA PRO A 31 -11.15 -14.24 30.85
C PRO A 31 -12.06 -13.92 29.66
N LEU A 32 -12.60 -12.69 29.66
CA LEU A 32 -13.32 -12.16 28.52
C LEU A 32 -12.38 -12.32 27.32
N SER A 33 -12.87 -12.97 26.27
CA SER A 33 -12.14 -13.09 25.02
C SER A 33 -11.69 -11.67 24.63
N PRO A 34 -10.40 -11.41 24.41
CA PRO A 34 -9.93 -10.09 24.05
C PRO A 34 -10.73 -9.62 22.83
N ILE A 35 -11.31 -8.42 22.92
CA ILE A 35 -12.06 -7.83 21.82
C ILE A 35 -11.09 -7.73 20.63
N SER A 36 -11.27 -8.60 19.64
CA SER A 36 -10.29 -8.79 18.56
C SER A 36 -10.36 -7.67 17.50
N CYS A 37 -11.48 -6.96 17.44
CA CYS A 37 -11.61 -5.77 16.62
C CYS A 37 -12.82 -4.95 17.05
N PHE A 38 -12.79 -3.65 16.79
CA PHE A 38 -14.01 -2.84 16.83
C PHE A 38 -14.09 -1.92 15.62
N ASN A 39 -15.34 -1.67 15.20
CA ASN A 39 -15.70 -0.76 14.13
C ASN A 39 -16.70 0.25 14.68
N LEU A 40 -16.28 1.50 14.85
CA LEU A 40 -17.12 2.58 15.33
C LEU A 40 -17.47 3.51 14.16
N PRO A 41 -18.71 3.51 13.66
CA PRO A 41 -19.13 4.46 12.64
C PRO A 41 -19.09 5.90 13.20
N LEU A 42 -18.63 6.85 12.40
CA LEU A 42 -18.62 8.27 12.73
C LEU A 42 -19.77 8.99 12.00
N PRO A 43 -20.34 10.06 12.58
CA PRO A 43 -21.26 10.95 11.87
C PRO A 43 -20.67 11.42 10.53
N GLY A 44 -21.49 11.46 9.48
CA GLY A 44 -21.07 11.83 8.13
C GLY A 44 -20.44 10.69 7.30
N GLY A 45 -20.52 9.43 7.75
CA GLY A 45 -20.04 8.27 6.99
C GLY A 45 -18.56 7.92 7.20
N GLY A 46 -17.91 8.55 8.18
CA GLY A 46 -16.57 8.14 8.61
C GLY A 46 -16.58 6.86 9.44
N LYS A 47 -15.40 6.35 9.79
CA LYS A 47 -15.24 5.10 10.56
C LYS A 47 -13.94 5.15 11.36
N ILE A 48 -13.98 4.73 12.62
CA ILE A 48 -12.79 4.33 13.39
C ILE A 48 -12.77 2.81 13.45
N SER A 49 -11.62 2.21 13.14
CA SER A 49 -11.43 0.76 13.30
C SER A 49 -10.13 0.48 14.02
N PHE A 50 -10.16 -0.48 14.94
CA PHE A 50 -8.97 -1.02 15.58
C PHE A 50 -8.85 -2.51 15.27
N ASN A 51 -7.67 -2.92 14.82
CA ASN A 51 -7.31 -4.31 14.62
C ASN A 51 -6.40 -4.75 15.77
N SER A 52 -6.83 -5.69 16.63
CA SER A 52 -6.02 -6.12 17.77
C SER A 52 -4.80 -6.94 17.36
N ASP A 53 -4.89 -7.64 16.22
CA ASP A 53 -3.82 -8.51 15.73
C ASP A 53 -2.63 -7.67 15.25
N THR A 54 -2.90 -6.49 14.69
CA THR A 54 -1.85 -5.56 14.22
C THR A 54 -1.62 -4.37 15.17
N GLY A 55 -2.51 -4.14 16.13
CA GLY A 55 -2.47 -2.96 17.00
C GLY A 55 -2.75 -1.64 16.27
N VAL A 56 -3.28 -1.69 15.04
CA VAL A 56 -3.47 -0.49 14.21
C VAL A 56 -4.84 0.12 14.45
N LEU A 57 -4.83 1.41 14.83
CA LEU A 57 -6.01 2.26 14.84
C LEU A 57 -6.09 3.04 13.52
N ARG A 58 -7.16 2.80 12.74
CA ARG A 58 -7.46 3.55 11.52
C ARG A 58 -8.61 4.51 11.79
N ILE A 59 -8.42 5.78 11.43
CA ILE A 59 -9.48 6.79 11.43
C ILE A 59 -9.72 7.17 9.99
N ARG A 60 -10.86 6.75 9.45
CA ARG A 60 -11.36 7.14 8.13
C ARG A 60 -12.32 8.32 8.36
N PRO A 61 -11.90 9.57 8.15
CA PRO A 61 -12.80 10.70 8.35
C PRO A 61 -14.00 10.59 7.40
N PRO A 62 -15.16 11.16 7.76
CA PRO A 62 -16.27 11.28 6.83
C PRO A 62 -15.77 12.00 5.57
N SER A 63 -15.98 11.40 4.40
CA SER A 63 -15.60 12.06 3.15
C SER A 63 -16.52 13.27 2.97
N ASN A 64 -16.02 14.47 3.28
CA ASN A 64 -16.71 15.72 3.02
C ASN A 64 -16.87 16.00 1.51
N ASP A 65 -16.30 15.13 0.68
CA ASP A 65 -16.28 15.27 -0.77
C ASP A 65 -17.63 14.90 -1.37
N LYS A 66 -18.43 15.94 -1.58
CA LYS A 66 -19.32 15.99 -2.74
C LYS A 66 -18.44 15.70 -3.98
N LYS A 67 -18.48 14.46 -4.49
CA LYS A 67 -17.70 13.91 -5.62
C LYS A 67 -16.27 13.44 -5.28
N ASN A 68 -16.13 12.41 -4.46
CA ASN A 68 -15.01 11.50 -4.70
C ASN A 68 -15.28 10.79 -6.03
N ASP A 69 -14.66 11.30 -7.10
CA ASP A 69 -14.74 10.74 -8.46
C ASP A 69 -14.03 9.37 -8.57
N PHE A 70 -13.49 8.86 -7.45
CA PHE A 70 -12.80 7.58 -7.42
C PHE A 70 -13.77 6.41 -7.61
N PRO A 71 -13.37 5.38 -8.38
CA PRO A 71 -14.16 4.17 -8.53
C PRO A 71 -14.25 3.43 -7.18
N PRO A 72 -15.37 2.73 -6.91
CA PRO A 72 -15.44 1.84 -5.75
C PRO A 72 -14.40 0.72 -5.89
N VAL A 73 -13.80 0.32 -4.76
CA VAL A 73 -12.90 -0.83 -4.74
C VAL A 73 -13.68 -2.11 -5.08
N PRO A 74 -13.26 -2.90 -6.09
CA PRO A 74 -13.93 -4.14 -6.42
C PRO A 74 -13.94 -5.18 -5.30
N SER A 75 -14.85 -6.14 -5.40
CA SER A 75 -14.88 -7.32 -4.53
C SER A 75 -13.57 -8.12 -4.59
N VAL A 76 -13.28 -8.88 -3.53
CA VAL A 76 -12.13 -9.79 -3.51
C VAL A 76 -12.23 -10.78 -4.67
N GLY A 77 -11.11 -11.02 -5.35
CA GLY A 77 -11.04 -11.92 -6.50
C GLY A 77 -11.49 -11.31 -7.84
N THR A 78 -11.95 -10.06 -7.86
CA THR A 78 -12.17 -9.34 -9.13
C THR A 78 -10.84 -9.20 -9.86
N LYS A 79 -10.81 -9.63 -11.12
CA LYS A 79 -9.65 -9.49 -12.02
C LYS A 79 -9.87 -8.30 -12.96
N PRO A 80 -8.80 -7.63 -13.43
CA PRO A 80 -8.87 -6.69 -14.53
C PRO A 80 -9.50 -7.34 -15.76
N SER A 81 -10.11 -6.53 -16.62
CA SER A 81 -10.61 -7.05 -17.89
C SER A 81 -9.45 -7.61 -18.74
N GLN A 82 -9.73 -8.61 -19.56
CA GLN A 82 -8.71 -9.14 -20.49
C GLN A 82 -8.22 -8.08 -21.48
N GLU A 83 -9.08 -7.13 -21.82
CA GLU A 83 -8.70 -5.99 -22.65
C GLU A 83 -7.68 -5.11 -21.93
N THR A 84 -7.90 -4.76 -20.66
CA THR A 84 -6.96 -4.00 -19.84
C THR A 84 -5.61 -4.71 -19.76
N LEU A 85 -5.59 -6.02 -19.48
CA LEU A 85 -4.33 -6.78 -19.40
C LEU A 85 -3.56 -6.82 -20.72
N ARG A 86 -4.26 -6.94 -21.85
CA ARG A 86 -3.65 -6.90 -23.20
C ARG A 86 -3.25 -5.49 -23.64
N SER A 87 -3.64 -4.48 -22.88
CA SER A 87 -3.34 -3.07 -23.14
C SER A 87 -2.11 -2.59 -22.38
N ILE A 88 -1.42 -3.49 -21.67
CA ILE A 88 -0.26 -3.15 -20.83
C ILE A 88 0.84 -4.18 -21.08
N ASP A 89 2.01 -3.70 -21.50
CA ASP A 89 3.22 -4.51 -21.64
C ASP A 89 4.20 -4.20 -20.51
N VAL A 90 4.82 -5.25 -19.96
CA VAL A 90 5.95 -5.11 -19.04
C VAL A 90 7.23 -5.22 -19.85
N ARG A 91 8.07 -4.19 -19.79
CA ARG A 91 9.34 -4.15 -20.54
C ARG A 91 10.41 -3.38 -19.78
N ASP A 92 11.64 -3.49 -20.25
CA ASP A 92 12.76 -2.71 -19.73
C ASP A 92 12.50 -1.21 -19.98
N THR A 93 12.73 -0.38 -18.96
CA THR A 93 12.61 1.08 -19.03
C THR A 93 13.80 1.71 -19.75
N GLY A 94 14.92 1.00 -19.91
CA GLY A 94 16.19 1.54 -20.37
C GLY A 94 16.86 2.45 -19.34
N THR A 95 16.41 2.41 -18.09
CA THR A 95 16.92 3.23 -16.99
C THR A 95 17.33 2.35 -15.80
N ILE A 96 17.92 2.97 -14.78
CA ILE A 96 18.23 2.30 -13.51
C ILE A 96 16.98 1.81 -12.75
N ARG A 97 15.77 2.23 -13.15
CA ARG A 97 14.50 1.72 -12.60
C ARG A 97 14.20 0.28 -13.06
N GLY A 98 14.96 -0.27 -14.01
CA GLY A 98 14.79 -1.63 -14.52
C GLY A 98 13.53 -1.80 -15.34
N PHE A 99 12.59 -2.65 -14.91
CA PHE A 99 11.37 -2.93 -15.67
C PHE A 99 10.23 -1.99 -15.28
N GLY A 100 9.33 -1.71 -16.22
CA GLY A 100 8.15 -0.87 -16.03
C GLY A 100 6.97 -1.38 -16.84
N SER A 101 5.79 -0.83 -16.55
CA SER A 101 4.54 -1.18 -17.22
C SER A 101 4.14 -0.06 -18.18
N PHE A 102 3.87 -0.39 -19.45
CA PHE A 102 3.59 0.60 -20.49
C PHE A 102 2.26 0.31 -21.18
N ALA A 103 1.46 1.36 -21.40
CA ALA A 103 0.22 1.23 -22.13
C ALA A 103 0.51 0.94 -23.61
N THR A 104 -0.03 -0.15 -24.17
CA THR A 104 0.11 -0.47 -25.61
C THR A 104 -0.97 0.20 -26.46
N ARG A 105 -2.02 0.69 -25.82
CA ARG A 105 -3.11 1.51 -26.38
C ARG A 105 -3.58 2.50 -25.33
N ALA A 106 -4.41 3.47 -25.73
CA ALA A 106 -4.99 4.40 -24.77
C ALA A 106 -5.83 3.67 -23.71
N LEU A 107 -5.72 4.09 -22.46
CA LEU A 107 -6.53 3.63 -21.34
C LEU A 107 -7.39 4.78 -20.84
N ASP A 108 -8.67 4.50 -20.56
CA ASP A 108 -9.56 5.47 -19.96
C ASP A 108 -9.17 5.76 -18.50
N ARG A 109 -9.72 6.84 -17.96
CA ARG A 109 -9.66 7.17 -16.53
C ARG A 109 -10.43 6.13 -15.70
N HIS A 110 -9.91 5.82 -14.51
CA HIS A 110 -10.49 4.89 -13.54
C HIS A 110 -10.60 3.43 -14.01
N VAL A 111 -9.78 3.03 -14.97
CA VAL A 111 -9.62 1.63 -15.36
C VAL A 111 -8.98 0.86 -14.21
N PHE A 112 -9.62 -0.22 -13.76
CA PHE A 112 -9.07 -1.11 -12.73
C PHE A 112 -7.89 -1.91 -13.28
N LEU A 113 -6.72 -1.72 -12.67
CA LEU A 113 -5.45 -2.34 -13.07
C LEU A 113 -5.16 -3.64 -12.32
N GLY A 114 -5.84 -3.88 -11.20
CA GLY A 114 -5.68 -5.09 -10.40
C GLY A 114 -5.43 -4.78 -8.93
N PHE A 115 -5.38 -5.85 -8.15
CA PHE A 115 -4.88 -5.78 -6.78
C PHE A 115 -3.36 -5.91 -6.78
N TYR A 116 -2.71 -5.25 -5.83
CA TYR A 116 -1.32 -5.53 -5.51
C TYR A 116 -1.25 -6.93 -4.88
N GLU A 117 -0.65 -7.88 -5.60
CA GLU A 117 -0.55 -9.27 -5.19
C GLU A 117 0.83 -9.53 -4.58
N GLY A 118 0.85 -10.23 -3.46
CA GLY A 118 2.08 -10.56 -2.76
C GLY A 118 1.81 -11.36 -1.49
N GLU A 119 2.88 -11.80 -0.84
CA GLU A 119 2.78 -12.46 0.44
C GLU A 119 2.51 -11.43 1.54
N VAL A 120 1.56 -11.74 2.44
CA VAL A 120 1.28 -10.90 3.60
C VAL A 120 2.31 -11.15 4.69
N ILE A 121 3.11 -10.13 5.00
CA ILE A 121 4.11 -10.17 6.07
C ILE A 121 3.61 -9.32 7.24
N ARG A 122 3.46 -9.93 8.42
CA ARG A 122 2.79 -9.31 9.58
C ARG A 122 3.70 -8.51 10.51
N THR A 123 5.02 -8.59 10.33
CA THR A 123 5.99 -7.88 11.17
C THR A 123 7.10 -7.29 10.33
N ARG A 124 7.64 -6.16 10.80
CA ARG A 124 8.81 -5.51 10.21
C ARG A 124 10.03 -6.43 10.21
N GLU A 125 10.28 -7.11 11.32
CA GLU A 125 11.40 -8.04 11.48
C GLU A 125 11.35 -9.18 10.46
N ALA A 126 10.16 -9.79 10.24
CA ALA A 126 10.01 -10.84 9.25
C ALA A 126 10.28 -10.33 7.82
N LEU A 127 9.87 -9.10 7.51
CA LEU A 127 10.15 -8.46 6.23
C LEU A 127 11.66 -8.23 6.06
N GLU A 128 12.32 -7.67 7.07
CA GLU A 128 13.77 -7.37 7.04
C GLU A 128 14.62 -8.64 6.90
N ASN A 129 14.27 -9.71 7.62
CA ASN A 129 14.92 -11.01 7.47
C ASN A 129 14.81 -11.51 6.03
N ARG A 130 13.62 -11.43 5.43
CA ARG A 130 13.40 -11.88 4.06
C ARG A 130 14.15 -11.06 3.02
N ILE A 131 14.18 -9.73 3.17
CA ILE A 131 14.96 -8.85 2.31
C ILE A 131 16.45 -9.19 2.44
N SER A 132 16.94 -9.40 3.67
CA SER A 132 18.33 -9.77 3.94
C SER A 132 18.72 -11.11 3.30
N GLU A 133 17.86 -12.13 3.43
CA GLU A 133 18.05 -13.44 2.79
C GLU A 133 18.15 -13.32 1.27
N ARG A 134 17.26 -12.54 0.63
CA ARG A 134 17.30 -12.32 -0.83
C ARG A 134 18.59 -11.63 -1.26
N ARG A 135 19.03 -10.61 -0.52
CA ARG A 135 20.29 -9.91 -0.81
C ARG A 135 21.48 -10.87 -0.73
N GLN A 136 21.54 -11.72 0.29
CA GLN A 136 22.58 -12.75 0.40
C GLN A 136 22.54 -13.74 -0.76
N GLN A 137 21.36 -14.24 -1.14
CA GLN A 137 21.21 -15.14 -2.29
C GLN A 137 21.64 -14.49 -3.61
N GLN A 138 21.28 -13.23 -3.84
CA GLN A 138 21.70 -12.48 -5.02
C GLN A 138 23.21 -12.27 -5.08
N GLN A 139 23.86 -12.00 -3.94
CA GLN A 139 25.31 -11.89 -3.84
C GLN A 139 26.01 -13.22 -4.18
N LEU A 140 25.46 -14.36 -3.76
CA LEU A 140 26.00 -15.68 -4.08
C LEU A 140 25.84 -16.04 -5.58
N GLN A 141 24.74 -15.61 -6.20
CA GLN A 141 24.48 -15.89 -7.63
C GLN A 141 25.28 -14.98 -8.56
N ASN A 142 25.52 -13.74 -8.14
CA ASN A 142 26.28 -12.75 -8.90
C ASN A 142 27.44 -12.23 -8.02
N PRO A 143 28.50 -13.04 -7.81
CA PRO A 143 29.68 -12.57 -7.07
C PRO A 143 30.26 -11.36 -7.80
N ARG A 144 30.01 -10.17 -7.23
CA ARG A 144 30.46 -8.89 -7.79
C ARG A 144 31.98 -8.82 -7.72
N ASP A 145 32.59 -8.23 -8.76
CA ASP A 145 33.94 -7.67 -8.66
C ASP A 145 33.91 -6.57 -7.59
N ASP A 146 34.71 -6.72 -6.54
CA ASP A 146 34.75 -5.91 -5.30
C ASP A 146 34.96 -4.37 -5.49
N ASN A 147 35.08 -3.89 -6.73
CA ASN A 147 35.50 -2.52 -7.03
C ASN A 147 34.38 -1.57 -7.48
N ASN A 148 33.16 -2.03 -7.73
CA ASN A 148 32.06 -1.13 -8.07
C ASN A 148 31.13 -0.98 -6.87
N ASN A 149 31.09 0.26 -6.37
CA ASN A 149 30.18 0.78 -5.36
C ASN A 149 28.75 0.47 -5.79
N SER A 150 28.31 -0.72 -5.43
CA SER A 150 27.19 -1.33 -6.08
C SER A 150 25.94 -0.81 -5.41
N ASP A 151 25.30 0.16 -6.06
CA ASP A 151 23.99 0.64 -5.64
C ASP A 151 23.14 -0.56 -5.24
N ASP A 152 22.67 -0.51 -3.99
CA ASP A 152 21.76 -1.47 -3.38
C ASP A 152 20.39 -1.31 -4.05
N THR A 153 20.32 -1.55 -5.36
CA THR A 153 19.09 -1.56 -6.17
C THR A 153 18.27 -2.82 -5.91
N SER A 154 18.34 -3.37 -4.69
CA SER A 154 17.37 -4.32 -4.17
C SER A 154 16.00 -3.69 -4.37
N MET A 155 15.33 -4.07 -5.45
CA MET A 155 14.00 -3.56 -5.75
C MET A 155 13.06 -4.11 -4.68
N ASP A 156 12.68 -3.23 -3.77
CA ASP A 156 11.79 -3.58 -2.69
C ASP A 156 10.35 -3.46 -3.22
N TYR A 157 9.80 -4.57 -3.71
CA TYR A 157 8.40 -4.70 -4.12
C TYR A 157 7.47 -4.79 -2.91
N VAL A 158 7.64 -3.90 -1.94
CA VAL A 158 6.98 -3.96 -0.63
C VAL A 158 5.98 -2.82 -0.50
N MET A 159 4.74 -3.18 -0.18
CA MET A 159 3.65 -2.23 0.06
C MET A 159 3.20 -2.31 1.51
N SER A 160 3.22 -1.21 2.24
CA SER A 160 2.63 -1.20 3.60
C SER A 160 1.12 -1.03 3.54
N LEU A 161 0.39 -1.84 4.31
CA LEU A 161 -1.06 -1.80 4.40
C LEU A 161 -1.58 -0.85 5.49
N ASP A 162 -0.78 -0.59 6.51
CA ASP A 162 -1.28 -0.05 7.78
C ASP A 162 -0.29 0.89 8.48
N GLY A 163 0.62 1.51 7.71
CA GLY A 163 1.59 2.45 8.24
C GLY A 163 2.86 1.80 8.80
N GLY A 164 3.07 0.51 8.51
CA GLY A 164 4.34 -0.16 8.71
C GLY A 164 4.30 -1.33 9.69
N VAL A 165 3.12 -1.89 9.95
CA VAL A 165 2.97 -3.12 10.75
C VAL A 165 2.87 -4.33 9.82
N THR A 166 1.94 -4.26 8.85
CA THR A 166 1.68 -5.29 7.85
C THR A 166 2.12 -4.84 6.46
N PHE A 167 2.66 -5.77 5.69
CA PHE A 167 3.18 -5.54 4.35
C PHE A 167 2.65 -6.57 3.36
N LEU A 168 2.54 -6.16 2.10
CA LEU A 168 2.47 -7.06 0.95
C LEU A 168 3.83 -7.08 0.28
N ASP A 169 4.44 -8.25 0.19
CA ASP A 169 5.69 -8.49 -0.52
C ASP A 169 5.41 -9.11 -1.89
N GLY A 170 5.49 -8.26 -2.92
CA GLY A 170 5.23 -8.60 -4.32
C GLY A 170 6.44 -9.16 -5.06
N TYR A 171 7.56 -9.45 -4.38
CA TYR A 171 8.82 -9.82 -5.05
C TYR A 171 8.69 -11.03 -5.97
N GLU A 172 8.09 -12.13 -5.52
CA GLU A 172 7.91 -13.33 -6.36
C GLU A 172 7.03 -13.02 -7.58
N ARG A 173 6.00 -12.20 -7.39
CA ARG A 173 5.11 -11.77 -8.48
C ARG A 173 5.85 -10.93 -9.52
N ALA A 174 6.77 -10.06 -9.07
CA ALA A 174 7.56 -9.19 -9.92
C ALA A 174 8.63 -9.92 -10.76
N MET A 175 8.94 -11.18 -10.41
CA MET A 175 9.83 -12.00 -11.23
C MET A 175 9.14 -12.47 -12.52
N ASP A 176 7.81 -12.61 -12.51
CA ASP A 176 7.03 -12.93 -13.72
C ASP A 176 6.70 -11.66 -14.51
N LYS A 177 7.58 -11.37 -15.47
CA LYS A 177 7.46 -10.25 -16.41
C LYS A 177 6.60 -10.57 -17.63
N SER A 178 6.08 -11.80 -17.75
CA SER A 178 5.26 -12.19 -18.90
C SER A 178 3.85 -11.62 -18.84
N THR A 179 3.39 -11.29 -17.63
CA THR A 179 2.04 -10.82 -17.37
C THR A 179 2.08 -9.61 -16.45
N PHE A 180 1.43 -8.52 -16.87
CA PHE A 180 1.28 -7.33 -16.05
C PHE A 180 0.67 -7.64 -14.67
N SER A 181 1.15 -6.90 -13.67
CA SER A 181 0.66 -6.86 -12.30
C SER A 181 1.04 -5.51 -11.70
N PRO A 182 0.25 -4.94 -10.77
CA PRO A 182 0.58 -3.66 -10.12
C PRO A 182 1.96 -3.59 -9.45
N VAL A 183 2.60 -4.74 -9.17
CA VAL A 183 4.00 -4.80 -8.68
C VAL A 183 5.02 -4.22 -9.69
N HIS A 184 4.65 -4.13 -10.97
CA HIS A 184 5.50 -3.61 -12.05
C HIS A 184 5.28 -2.12 -12.33
N LEU A 185 4.49 -1.43 -11.50
CA LEU A 185 4.29 0.02 -11.62
C LEU A 185 5.46 0.73 -10.94
N ASN A 186 6.11 1.64 -11.65
CA ASN A 186 7.22 2.41 -11.11
C ASN A 186 6.75 3.64 -10.31
N HIS A 187 7.68 4.19 -9.55
CA HIS A 187 7.43 5.43 -8.82
C HIS A 187 7.33 6.64 -9.76
N GLU A 188 6.42 7.53 -9.43
CA GLU A 188 6.49 8.94 -9.81
C GLU A 188 6.02 9.82 -8.64
N ASP A 189 6.58 11.02 -8.51
CA ASP A 189 6.17 11.96 -7.47
C ASP A 189 4.70 12.36 -7.59
N GLY A 190 4.00 12.34 -6.45
CA GLY A 190 2.65 12.89 -6.37
C GLY A 190 2.62 14.38 -6.75
N GLY A 191 1.68 14.74 -7.62
CA GLY A 191 1.49 16.11 -8.10
C GLY A 191 2.19 16.42 -9.42
N LYS A 192 2.92 15.47 -10.00
CA LYS A 192 3.37 15.52 -11.39
C LYS A 192 2.34 14.90 -12.33
N ASP A 193 2.31 15.36 -13.58
CA ASP A 193 1.36 14.89 -14.60
C ASP A 193 1.62 13.42 -15.01
N GLU A 194 2.83 12.94 -14.78
CA GLU A 194 3.28 11.57 -15.02
C GLU A 194 2.78 10.58 -13.96
N CYS A 195 2.26 11.03 -12.82
CA CYS A 195 1.63 10.18 -11.80
C CYS A 195 0.20 9.80 -12.25
N ASN A 196 0.12 8.87 -13.20
CA ASN A 196 -1.11 8.51 -13.91
C ASN A 196 -1.86 7.31 -13.31
N CYS A 197 -1.39 6.76 -12.19
CA CYS A 197 -2.07 5.72 -11.43
C CYS A 197 -2.32 6.15 -9.98
N ILE A 198 -3.42 5.66 -9.42
CA ILE A 198 -3.81 5.83 -8.02
C ILE A 198 -3.99 4.46 -7.36
N ARG A 199 -3.72 4.42 -6.05
CA ARG A 199 -4.00 3.25 -5.22
C ARG A 199 -5.12 3.54 -4.24
N LEU A 200 -6.02 2.59 -4.06
CA LEU A 200 -7.06 2.61 -3.04
C LEU A 200 -6.77 1.48 -2.04
N LEU A 201 -6.57 1.86 -0.78
CA LEU A 201 -6.31 0.95 0.32
C LEU A 201 -7.63 0.57 1.00
N GLU A 202 -7.88 -0.72 1.13
CA GLU A 202 -9.01 -1.25 1.89
C GLU A 202 -8.50 -2.34 2.82
N ASP A 203 -8.73 -2.20 4.13
CA ASP A 203 -8.40 -3.12 5.21
C ASP A 203 -7.05 -3.87 5.10
N ASP A 204 -6.98 -4.92 4.27
CA ASP A 204 -5.83 -5.81 4.05
C ASP A 204 -5.32 -5.88 2.58
N ARG A 205 -5.80 -5.00 1.69
CA ARG A 205 -5.53 -5.05 0.25
C ARG A 205 -5.40 -3.67 -0.40
N VAL A 206 -4.72 -3.63 -1.53
CA VAL A 206 -4.49 -2.41 -2.31
C VAL A 206 -4.95 -2.63 -3.76
N ALA A 207 -5.89 -1.82 -4.21
CA ALA A 207 -6.37 -1.82 -5.60
C ALA A 207 -5.76 -0.65 -6.38
N PHE A 208 -5.40 -0.88 -7.64
CA PHE A 208 -4.83 0.14 -8.51
C PHE A 208 -5.79 0.52 -9.63
N PHE A 209 -5.81 1.82 -9.97
CA PHE A 209 -6.59 2.37 -11.07
C PHE A 209 -5.79 3.43 -11.82
N THR A 210 -6.14 3.66 -13.08
CA THR A 210 -5.69 4.86 -13.79
C THR A 210 -6.34 6.11 -13.17
N SER A 211 -5.56 7.17 -12.94
CA SER A 211 -6.02 8.42 -12.33
C SER A 211 -6.57 9.42 -13.36
N ARG A 212 -6.15 9.26 -14.61
CA ARG A 212 -6.54 10.01 -15.81
C ARG A 212 -6.55 9.09 -17.03
N CYS A 213 -6.93 9.62 -18.20
CA CYS A 213 -6.65 8.91 -19.46
C CYS A 213 -5.14 8.80 -19.68
N ILE A 214 -4.70 7.67 -20.20
CA ILE A 214 -3.29 7.35 -20.48
C ILE A 214 -3.15 7.11 -21.97
N ASP A 215 -2.21 7.79 -22.63
CA ASP A 215 -1.94 7.61 -24.04
C ASP A 215 -1.14 6.32 -24.32
N ALA A 216 -1.24 5.83 -25.56
CA ALA A 216 -0.43 4.70 -25.99
C ALA A 216 1.07 5.05 -25.91
N GLY A 217 1.86 4.15 -25.33
CA GLY A 217 3.30 4.28 -25.11
C GLY A 217 3.69 4.89 -23.77
N GLU A 218 2.76 5.51 -23.03
CA GLU A 218 3.04 6.04 -21.69
C GLU A 218 3.36 4.91 -20.70
N GLU A 219 4.25 5.21 -19.75
CA GLU A 219 4.51 4.34 -18.61
C GLU A 219 3.46 4.56 -17.52
N LEU A 220 2.95 3.48 -16.94
CA LEU A 220 2.05 3.52 -15.79
C LEU A 220 2.88 3.69 -14.52
N ARG A 221 2.67 4.79 -13.80
CA ARG A 221 3.43 5.17 -12.61
C ARG A 221 2.53 5.66 -11.49
N PHE A 222 2.98 5.49 -10.25
CA PHE A 222 2.24 5.98 -9.09
C PHE A 222 3.15 6.52 -7.98
N ASP A 223 2.57 7.32 -7.10
CA ASP A 223 3.27 7.80 -5.92
C ASP A 223 3.36 6.70 -4.84
N TYR A 224 4.58 6.22 -4.60
CA TYR A 224 4.88 5.25 -3.54
C TYR A 224 4.59 5.84 -2.16
N GLY A 225 4.61 7.17 -2.07
CA GLY A 225 4.39 7.96 -0.88
C GLY A 225 5.69 8.28 -0.15
N ARG A 226 5.71 9.43 0.52
CA ARG A 226 6.90 9.94 1.24
C ARG A 226 7.51 8.94 2.23
N ASN A 227 6.68 8.15 2.92
CA ASN A 227 7.14 7.17 3.90
C ASN A 227 7.96 6.03 3.29
N PHE A 228 7.79 5.74 1.99
CA PHE A 228 8.62 4.75 1.30
C PHE A 228 10.07 5.22 1.17
N TRP A 229 10.26 6.54 0.99
CA TRP A 229 11.56 7.15 0.72
C TRP A 229 12.34 7.52 1.98
N VAL A 230 11.77 7.33 3.18
CA VAL A 230 12.47 7.65 4.44
C VAL A 230 13.70 6.77 4.59
N GLY A 231 14.88 7.38 4.65
CA GLY A 231 16.18 6.69 4.68
C GLY A 231 16.66 6.18 3.31
N LYS A 232 15.95 6.54 2.24
CA LYS A 232 16.25 6.19 0.84
C LYS A 232 16.14 7.43 -0.08
N GLU A 233 16.28 8.62 0.50
CA GLU A 233 16.04 9.87 -0.22
C GLU A 233 16.98 10.03 -1.42
N ASP A 234 18.23 9.56 -1.29
CA ASP A 234 19.26 9.66 -2.32
C ASP A 234 19.02 8.71 -3.51
N THR A 235 18.16 7.69 -3.36
CA THR A 235 17.83 6.72 -4.43
C THR A 235 16.51 7.05 -5.13
N LYS A 236 15.88 8.17 -4.77
CA LYS A 236 14.65 8.63 -5.37
C LYS A 236 14.91 9.22 -6.75
N ILE A 237 14.42 8.52 -7.78
CA ILE A 237 14.62 8.84 -9.21
C ILE A 237 13.31 9.28 -9.82
#